data_AF-A0A3A8W479-F1
#
_entry.id   AF-A0A3A8W479-F1
#
_cell.length_a   1.000
_cell.length_b   1.000
_cell.length_c   1.000
_cell.angle_alpha   90.00
_cell.angle_beta   90.00
_cell.angle_gamma   90.00
#
_symmetry.space_group_name_H-M   'P 1'
#
loop_
_entity.id
_entity.type
_entity.pdbx_description
1 polymer ?
#
loop_
_entity_poly.entity_id
_entity_poly.type
_entity_poly.pdbx_seq_one_letter_code
_entity_poly.pdbx_strand_id
1 'polypeptide(L)'
;MANSLVQVRVDEKLKEDVTMIYEELGMDLPTAIRIFLKRSVQEKGIPFSMKLTDIQRGNKAVSAMQRMSQAAEEKGVADMSLEEINQEIQAVRQGR
;
A
#
# COMPACT_ATOMS: atom_id res chain seq x y z
N MET A 1 0.76 1.45 -37.50
CA MET A 1 -0.12 1.73 -36.34
C MET A 1 -0.46 3.21 -36.35
N ALA A 2 -1.71 3.59 -36.05
CA ALA A 2 -2.07 4.99 -35.97
C ALA A 2 -1.42 5.62 -34.73
N ASN A 3 -0.68 6.70 -34.91
CA ASN A 3 -0.16 7.50 -33.80
C ASN A 3 -1.19 8.58 -33.46
N SER A 4 -1.49 8.74 -32.17
CA SER A 4 -2.36 9.80 -31.66
C SER A 4 -1.55 10.71 -30.74
N LEU A 5 -1.78 12.02 -30.88
CA LEU A 5 -1.10 13.03 -30.07
C LEU A 5 -1.85 13.25 -28.76
N VAL A 6 -1.11 13.29 -27.64
CA VAL A 6 -1.63 13.69 -26.34
C VAL A 6 -0.99 15.03 -25.98
N GLN A 7 -1.82 16.07 -25.82
CA GLN A 7 -1.38 17.40 -25.38
C GLN A 7 -1.80 17.62 -23.92
N VAL A 8 -0.85 17.94 -23.06
CA VAL A 8 -1.06 18.16 -21.62
C VAL A 8 -0.55 19.55 -21.25
N ARG A 9 -1.37 20.33 -20.53
CA ARG A 9 -0.94 21.58 -19.91
C ARG A 9 -0.32 21.26 -18.57
N VAL A 10 0.88 21.77 -18.32
CA VAL A 10 1.64 21.57 -17.10
C VAL A 10 2.32 22.90 -16.75
N ASP A 11 2.48 23.14 -15.45
CA ASP A 11 3.30 24.25 -14.96
C ASP A 11 4.76 24.10 -15.43
N GLU A 12 5.41 25.22 -15.76
CA GLU A 12 6.76 25.20 -16.32
C GLU A 12 7.78 24.63 -15.34
N LYS A 13 7.70 25.04 -14.06
CA LYS A 13 8.60 24.52 -13.02
C LYS A 13 8.38 23.04 -12.79
N LEU A 14 7.13 22.59 -12.72
CA LEU A 14 6.83 21.16 -12.58
C LEU A 14 7.41 20.35 -13.75
N LYS A 15 7.34 20.88 -14.97
CA LYS A 15 7.92 20.22 -16.16
C LYS A 15 9.44 20.11 -16.07
N GLU A 16 10.12 21.17 -15.64
CA GLU A 16 11.58 21.17 -15.45
C GLU A 16 11.99 20.16 -14.37
N ASP A 17 11.32 20.21 -13.21
CA ASP A 17 11.59 19.32 -12.08
C ASP A 17 11.48 17.84 -12.48
N VAL A 18 10.39 17.44 -13.16
CA VAL A 18 10.23 16.04 -13.58
C VAL A 18 11.17 15.65 -14.71
N THR A 19 11.55 16.59 -15.58
CA THR A 19 12.49 16.31 -16.67
C THR A 19 13.87 15.97 -16.12
N MET A 20 14.37 16.74 -15.15
CA MET A 20 15.64 16.44 -14.47
C MET A 20 15.61 15.06 -13.81
N ILE A 21 14.54 14.73 -13.09
CA ILE A 21 14.39 13.42 -12.43
C ILE A 21 14.44 12.28 -13.46
N TYR A 22 13.73 12.39 -14.58
CA TYR A 22 13.71 11.33 -15.58
C TYR A 22 15.03 11.22 -16.34
N GLU A 23 15.73 12.32 -16.59
CA GLU A 23 17.06 12.33 -17.19
C GLU A 23 18.09 11.63 -16.28
N GLU A 24 18.05 11.87 -14.96
CA GLU A 24 18.86 11.13 -13.99
C GLU A 24 18.56 9.62 -13.99
N LEU A 25 17.31 9.25 -14.28
CA LEU A 25 16.90 7.85 -14.48
C LEU A 25 17.20 7.31 -15.89
N GLY A 26 17.79 8.11 -16.77
CA GLY A 26 18.18 7.74 -18.13
C GLY A 26 17.02 7.64 -19.13
N MET A 27 15.94 8.40 -18.94
CA MET A 27 14.79 8.42 -19.86
C MET A 27 14.21 9.82 -20.08
N ASP A 28 13.56 10.01 -21.24
CA ASP A 28 12.86 11.26 -21.54
C ASP A 28 11.43 11.28 -20.95
N LEU A 29 10.90 12.49 -20.72
CA LEU A 29 9.55 12.69 -20.22
C LEU A 29 8.47 11.99 -21.08
N PRO A 30 8.51 12.03 -22.43
CA PRO A 30 7.58 11.26 -23.25
C PRO A 30 7.62 9.74 -23.01
N THR A 31 8.79 9.16 -22.75
CA THR A 31 8.90 7.73 -22.39
C THR A 31 8.26 7.46 -21.03
N ALA A 32 8.51 8.30 -20.03
CA ALA A 32 7.87 8.17 -18.72
C ALA A 32 6.33 8.22 -18.83
N ILE A 33 5.79 9.16 -19.63
CA ILE A 33 4.33 9.24 -19.88
C ILE A 33 3.82 7.98 -20.58
N ARG A 34 4.55 7.44 -21.57
CA ARG A 34 4.18 6.17 -22.22
C ARG A 34 4.14 4.99 -21.24
N ILE A 35 5.10 4.92 -20.32
CA ILE A 35 5.15 3.88 -19.28
C ILE A 35 3.91 4.02 -18.37
N PHE A 36 3.61 5.24 -17.92
CA PHE A 36 2.43 5.53 -17.10
C PHE A 36 1.14 5.06 -17.78
N LEU A 37 0.94 5.40 -19.07
CA LEU A 37 -0.24 4.99 -19.82
C LEU A 37 -0.33 3.47 -19.97
N LYS A 38 0.77 2.79 -20.31
CA LYS A 38 0.81 1.32 -20.42
C LYS A 38 0.48 0.66 -19.08
N ARG A 39 1.02 1.18 -17.98
CA ARG A 39 0.75 0.65 -16.65
C ARG A 39 -0.70 0.85 -16.24
N SER A 40 -1.27 2.01 -16.57
CA SER A 40 -2.69 2.31 -16.32
C SER A 40 -3.62 1.31 -17.02
N VAL A 41 -3.29 0.91 -18.26
CA VAL A 41 -4.03 -0.13 -18.99
C VAL A 41 -3.89 -1.50 -18.31
N GLN A 42 -2.68 -1.88 -17.90
CA GLN A 42 -2.44 -3.15 -17.22
C GLN A 42 -3.20 -3.26 -15.89
N GLU A 43 -3.23 -2.19 -15.11
CA GLU A 43 -3.89 -2.15 -13.80
C GLU A 43 -5.40 -1.85 -13.89
N LYS A 44 -5.91 -1.47 -15.07
CA LYS A 44 -7.27 -0.95 -15.25
C LYS A 44 -7.59 0.19 -14.26
N GLY A 45 -6.63 1.09 -14.06
CA GLY A 45 -6.71 2.14 -13.04
C GLY A 45 -5.55 3.12 -13.09
N ILE A 46 -5.45 3.99 -12.09
CA ILE A 46 -4.32 4.91 -11.94
C ILE A 46 -3.16 4.17 -11.25
N PRO A 47 -1.95 4.15 -11.84
CA PRO A 47 -0.83 3.33 -11.39
C PRO A 47 -0.05 3.95 -10.22
N PHE A 48 -0.78 4.46 -9.23
CA PHE A 48 -0.27 4.91 -7.94
C PHE A 48 -1.41 4.91 -6.91
N SER A 49 -1.06 4.88 -5.63
CA SER A 49 -2.05 4.84 -4.55
C SER A 49 -2.83 6.16 -4.47
N MET A 50 -4.09 6.15 -4.89
CA MET A 50 -5.03 7.27 -4.72
C MET A 50 -5.68 7.27 -3.33
N LYS A 51 -4.86 7.44 -2.29
CA LYS A 51 -5.36 7.54 -0.91
C LYS A 51 -4.78 8.78 -0.26
N LEU A 52 -5.61 9.54 0.45
CA LEU A 52 -5.12 10.47 1.46
C LEU A 52 -4.55 9.61 2.60
N THR A 53 -3.30 9.18 2.45
CA THR A 53 -2.59 8.56 3.55
C THR A 53 -2.21 9.66 4.51
N ASP A 54 -2.80 9.67 5.71
CA ASP A 54 -2.02 10.11 6.87
C ASP A 54 -0.75 9.26 6.82
N ILE A 55 0.35 9.86 6.36
CA ILE A 55 1.66 9.22 6.20
C ILE A 55 2.13 8.57 7.53
N GLN A 56 1.46 8.89 8.64
CA GLN A 56 1.72 8.38 9.98
C GLN A 56 1.02 7.07 10.35
N ARG A 57 0.02 6.57 9.61
CA ARG A 57 -0.56 5.25 9.95
C ARG A 57 0.24 4.16 9.28
N GLY A 58 1.33 3.79 9.96
CA GLY A 58 2.17 2.63 9.66
C GLY A 58 1.35 1.38 9.36
N ASN A 59 2.02 0.40 8.73
CA ASN A 59 1.46 -0.86 8.26
C ASN A 59 0.24 -1.32 9.10
N LYS A 60 -0.95 -1.33 8.49
CA LYS A 60 -2.21 -1.69 9.18
C LYS A 60 -2.12 -3.03 9.90
N ALA A 61 -1.30 -3.96 9.41
CA ALA A 61 -1.04 -5.23 10.07
C ALA A 61 -0.30 -5.03 11.40
N VAL A 62 0.69 -4.14 11.46
CA VAL A 62 1.43 -3.82 12.69
C VAL A 62 0.49 -3.17 13.71
N SER A 63 -0.32 -2.19 13.30
CA SER A 63 -1.30 -1.56 14.21
C SER A 63 -2.43 -2.50 14.63
N ALA A 64 -2.76 -3.53 13.84
CA ALA A 64 -3.68 -4.57 14.23
C ALA A 64 -3.04 -5.51 15.26
N MET A 65 -1.80 -5.96 15.02
CA MET A 65 -1.05 -6.81 15.96
C MET A 65 -0.81 -6.11 17.30
N GLN A 66 -0.44 -4.83 17.32
CA GLN A 66 -0.27 -4.05 18.55
C GLN A 66 -1.57 -3.98 19.37
N ARG A 67 -2.71 -3.75 18.72
CA ARG A 67 -4.02 -3.75 19.39
C ARG A 67 -4.41 -5.12 19.92
N MET A 68 -4.09 -6.19 19.20
CA MET A 68 -4.33 -7.56 19.66
C MET A 68 -3.46 -7.91 20.88
N SER A 69 -2.18 -7.50 20.87
CA SER A 69 -1.26 -7.69 22.01
C SER A 69 -1.76 -6.97 23.26
N GLN A 70 -2.13 -5.69 23.14
CA GLN A 70 -2.69 -4.90 24.25
C GLN A 70 -3.98 -5.52 24.80
N ALA A 71 -4.89 -5.93 23.93
CA ALA A 71 -6.13 -6.58 24.34
C ALA A 71 -5.89 -7.95 25.03
N ALA A 72 -4.82 -8.66 24.67
CA ALA A 72 -4.44 -9.90 25.34
C ALA A 72 -3.85 -9.65 26.74
N GLU A 73 -3.05 -8.61 26.91
CA GLU A 73 -2.52 -8.18 28.21
C GLU A 73 -3.65 -7.72 29.14
N GLU A 74 -4.56 -6.86 28.66
CA GLU A 74 -5.71 -6.37 29.46
C GLU A 74 -6.62 -7.51 29.94
N LYS A 75 -6.76 -8.57 29.13
CA LYS A 75 -7.57 -9.74 29.47
C LYS A 75 -6.81 -10.82 30.22
N GLY A 76 -5.51 -10.62 30.49
CA GLY A 76 -4.66 -11.58 31.19
C GLY A 76 -4.44 -12.89 30.41
N VAL A 77 -4.58 -12.87 29.08
CA VAL A 77 -4.43 -14.05 28.20
C VAL A 77 -3.11 -14.02 27.41
N ALA A 78 -2.26 -13.02 27.65
CA ALA A 78 -0.98 -12.86 26.95
C ALA A 78 0.02 -13.98 27.23
N ASP A 79 -0.03 -14.60 28.42
CA ASP A 79 0.96 -15.58 28.90
C ASP A 79 0.37 -16.99 29.13
N MET A 80 -0.71 -17.35 28.44
CA MET A 80 -1.31 -18.68 28.58
C MET A 80 -0.34 -19.77 28.09
N SER A 81 -0.18 -20.83 28.89
CA SER A 81 0.58 -22.01 28.48
C SER A 81 -0.12 -22.75 27.33
N LEU A 82 0.65 -23.53 26.55
CA LEU A 82 0.10 -24.36 25.46
C LEU A 82 -0.98 -25.33 25.97
N GLU A 83 -0.86 -25.81 27.20
CA GLU A 83 -1.82 -26.70 27.83
C GLU A 83 -3.15 -25.98 28.12
N GLU A 84 -3.09 -24.77 28.69
CA GLU A 84 -4.27 -23.93 28.95
C GLU A 84 -4.96 -23.49 27.66
N ILE A 85 -4.19 -23.13 26.62
CA ILE A 85 -4.73 -22.78 25.29
C ILE A 85 -5.50 -23.97 24.70
N ASN A 86 -4.93 -25.17 24.78
CA ASN A 86 -5.58 -26.37 24.24
C ASN A 86 -6.85 -26.75 24.99
N GLN A 87 -6.86 -26.58 26.31
CA GLN A 87 -8.05 -26.80 27.13
C GLN A 87 -9.19 -25.83 26.76
N GLU A 88 -8.88 -24.55 26.60
CA GLU A 88 -9.87 -23.53 26.19
C GLU A 88 -10.45 -23.83 24.80
N ILE A 89 -9.60 -24.18 23.82
CA ILE A 89 -10.04 -24.56 22.47
C ILE A 89 -10.95 -25.79 22.51
N GLN A 90 -10.63 -26.79 23.34
CA GLN A 90 -11.45 -28.00 23.50
C GLN A 90 -12.80 -27.67 24.16
N ALA A 91 -12.82 -26.87 25.22
CA ALA A 91 -14.05 -26.46 25.90
C ALA A 91 -15.03 -25.74 24.96
N VAL A 92 -14.54 -24.80 24.14
CA VAL A 92 -15.36 -24.08 23.15
C VAL A 92 -15.88 -24.99 22.04
N ARG A 93 -15.08 -25.97 21.61
CA ARG A 93 -15.48 -26.95 20.57
C ARG A 93 -16.48 -27.98 21.08
N GLN A 94 -16.44 -28.33 22.37
CA GLN A 94 -17.38 -29.25 23.02
C GLN A 94 -18.72 -28.59 23.37
N GLY A 95 -18.75 -27.27 23.52
CA GLY A 95 -19.97 -26.48 23.76
C GLY A 95 -20.74 -26.06 22.49
N ARG A 96 -20.38 -26.62 21.32
CA ARG A 96 -21.05 -26.44 20.02
C ARG A 96 -21.73 -27.73 19.59
#